data_AF-A0AA37EWH1-F1
#
_entry.id   AF-A0AA37EWH1-F1
#
_cell.length_a   1.000
_cell.length_b   1.000
_cell.length_c   1.000
_cell.angle_alpha   90.00
_cell.angle_beta   90.00
_cell.angle_gamma   90.00
#
_symmetry.space_group_name_H-M   'P 1'
#
loop_
_entity.id
_entity.type
_entity.pdbx_description
1 polymer ?
#
loop_
_entity_poly.entity_id
_entity_poly.type
_entity_poly.pdbx_seq_one_letter_code
_entity_poly.pdbx_strand_id
1 'polypeptide(L)'
;MKTATLSPALALLLVAYAGQASAGLDCSIGTIKNWSGERFMLKDIEVSNAGSSNQVWNVNIVFDNDVALSSAWSADVKDTGQVFTASGSEFNRLLKPGESTDFGIKGVGSFNQVSCQIGEPVIPEPPELPEGNLVYIEDFESYSSGDEWKNVNDTTVVQDCGDGRDQCLRVSYAPTSRGSERLQTKVSIPGGEHYSLVYDIFFEDGFEFVRGGKLPGLSPTVHTTGCSEAIPNGWSVRPMWRPNGSAQAYYYGQNRIERCGDGERSYEGAFVSGRWQQLALEVKLNSAPEAYDGKVVLKVDGDVVSSAENIDLRGTINDETLINRFFFSTFYGGADSSWAPSKTTYIRYDNVRVVDLSKGDDLISPVDPVEPPEPSEGVAYYNMDNLNSGFPTKKEWVNAWSPTKWVNGAVEQRLFVDEDVHYGPTGKSVRALYPQGKRTSSDSGAQWHMSINGEYEEMYLSYWVKFDENFDFVLGGKLPGLSGSVSFVDRTHEWKGRLMWREAGKAEFYTHFAHDRTRWWWNTEGFQAKFIPNQWHHVEMHFRLNTPGYTDGLMEGWLDGKKAAYYDEVMFRAADEPNNKITKVFFSTFFGGSSGDQWNATKDEFAWFDEFIISPNRIGYPGPWLD
;
A
#
# COMPACT_ATOMS: atom_id res chain seq x y z
N MET A 1 6.83 -8.28 43.48
CA MET A 1 6.15 -9.31 42.66
C MET A 1 5.62 -8.60 41.44
N LYS A 2 6.34 -8.69 40.31
CA LYS A 2 5.91 -8.12 39.03
C LYS A 2 5.54 -9.28 38.12
N THR A 3 4.31 -9.27 37.62
CA THR A 3 3.82 -10.18 36.58
C THR A 3 3.36 -9.29 35.43
N ALA A 4 4.09 -9.34 34.33
CA ALA A 4 3.77 -8.66 33.08
C ALA A 4 2.94 -9.62 32.21
N THR A 5 1.95 -9.07 31.52
CA THR A 5 1.13 -9.76 30.50
C THR A 5 1.35 -9.06 29.16
N LEU A 6 1.83 -9.81 28.17
CA LEU A 6 2.11 -9.45 26.78
C LEU A 6 1.07 -10.14 25.86
N SER A 7 0.66 -9.49 24.77
CA SER A 7 0.01 -10.06 23.57
C SER A 7 0.32 -9.15 22.36
N PRO A 8 0.24 -9.64 21.10
CA PRO A 8 1.42 -9.96 20.30
C PRO A 8 1.69 -8.96 19.17
N ALA A 9 2.97 -8.64 18.97
CA ALA A 9 3.46 -8.13 17.71
C ALA A 9 3.61 -9.31 16.74
N LEU A 10 3.31 -9.11 15.44
CA LEU A 10 3.95 -9.88 14.39
C LEU A 10 5.42 -9.41 14.33
N ALA A 11 6.16 -9.77 15.37
CA ALA A 11 7.59 -9.71 15.35
C ALA A 11 8.03 -10.73 14.30
N LEU A 12 8.76 -10.29 13.28
CA LEU A 12 9.86 -11.13 12.83
C LEU A 12 10.74 -11.33 14.07
N LEU A 13 10.45 -12.39 14.82
CA LEU A 13 11.44 -13.02 15.64
C LEU A 13 12.51 -13.45 14.63
N LEU A 14 13.52 -12.60 14.48
CA LEU A 14 14.89 -13.08 14.57
C LEU A 14 14.97 -13.86 15.89
N VAL A 15 14.43 -15.08 15.90
CA VAL A 15 15.04 -16.13 16.67
C VAL A 15 16.45 -16.10 16.10
N ALA A 16 17.39 -15.56 16.87
CA ALA A 16 18.70 -16.16 16.91
C ALA A 16 18.42 -17.62 17.28
N TYR A 17 18.05 -18.42 16.29
CA TYR A 17 18.36 -19.81 16.34
C TYR A 17 19.87 -19.72 16.45
N ALA A 18 20.36 -19.94 17.66
CA ALA A 18 21.40 -20.93 17.82
C ALA A 18 20.86 -22.27 17.28
N GLY A 19 20.40 -22.30 16.02
CA GLY A 19 20.50 -23.43 15.15
C GLY A 19 21.96 -23.74 15.28
N GLN A 20 22.24 -24.92 15.81
CA GLN A 20 23.58 -25.38 16.11
C GLN A 20 24.48 -24.81 15.04
N ALA A 21 25.28 -23.80 15.42
CA ALA A 21 26.21 -23.20 14.48
C ALA A 21 26.92 -24.40 13.89
N SER A 22 26.73 -24.64 12.59
CA SER A 22 27.47 -25.69 11.90
C SER A 22 28.90 -25.39 12.27
N ALA A 23 29.49 -26.22 13.13
CA ALA A 23 30.62 -25.83 13.94
C ALA A 23 31.78 -25.52 12.99
N GLY A 24 31.94 -24.24 12.66
CA GLY A 24 32.96 -23.77 11.73
C GLY A 24 32.53 -22.85 10.58
N LEU A 25 31.29 -22.79 10.11
CA LEU A 25 30.97 -21.88 8.98
C LEU A 25 30.64 -20.46 9.45
N ASP A 26 31.17 -19.47 8.74
CA ASP A 26 30.87 -18.05 8.91
C ASP A 26 30.55 -17.41 7.55
N CYS A 27 29.72 -16.37 7.53
CA CYS A 27 29.36 -15.67 6.31
C CYS A 27 29.25 -14.16 6.53
N SER A 28 29.73 -13.39 5.55
CA SER A 28 29.68 -11.93 5.60
C SER A 28 29.29 -11.31 4.26
N ILE A 29 28.56 -10.19 4.34
CA ILE A 29 28.24 -9.39 3.16
C ILE A 29 29.48 -8.62 2.73
N GLY A 30 29.84 -8.78 1.46
CA GLY A 30 30.95 -8.05 0.85
C GLY A 30 30.56 -6.66 0.36
N THR A 31 30.95 -6.33 -0.87
CA THR A 31 30.70 -5.02 -1.47
C THR A 31 29.26 -4.89 -1.95
N ILE A 32 28.56 -3.86 -1.48
CA ILE A 32 27.25 -3.45 -1.97
C ILE A 32 27.43 -2.39 -3.06
N LYS A 33 26.83 -2.61 -4.23
CA LYS A 33 26.73 -1.60 -5.30
C LYS A 33 25.28 -1.37 -5.65
N ASN A 34 24.84 -0.13 -5.51
CA ASN A 34 23.51 0.32 -5.91
C ASN A 34 23.63 1.30 -7.09
N TRP A 35 22.74 1.17 -8.06
CA TRP A 35 22.67 2.07 -9.23
C TRP A 35 21.31 2.77 -9.29
N SER A 36 21.27 3.94 -9.94
CA SER A 36 20.03 4.63 -10.27
C SER A 36 19.06 3.69 -11.02
N GLY A 37 17.82 3.60 -10.52
CA GLY A 37 16.77 2.73 -11.06
C GLY A 37 16.69 1.36 -10.39
N GLU A 38 16.76 1.32 -9.06
CA GLU A 38 16.46 0.14 -8.21
C GLU A 38 17.20 -1.13 -8.64
N ARG A 39 18.50 -1.01 -8.95
CA ARG A 39 19.36 -2.16 -9.26
C ARG A 39 20.45 -2.27 -8.22
N PHE A 40 20.73 -3.50 -7.80
CA PHE A 40 21.78 -3.77 -6.84
C PHE A 40 22.70 -4.92 -7.28
N MET A 41 23.88 -4.95 -6.69
CA MET A 41 24.82 -6.05 -6.76
C MET A 41 25.51 -6.19 -5.43
N LEU A 42 25.50 -7.41 -4.90
CA LEU A 42 26.34 -7.83 -3.80
C LEU A 42 27.49 -8.64 -4.40
N LYS A 43 28.71 -8.15 -4.25
CA LYS A 43 29.93 -8.81 -4.69
C LYS A 43 30.71 -9.24 -3.48
N ASP A 44 31.52 -10.29 -3.62
CA ASP A 44 32.47 -10.71 -2.60
C ASP A 44 31.77 -11.13 -1.30
N ILE A 45 30.58 -11.76 -1.41
CA ILE A 45 29.90 -12.37 -0.27
C ILE A 45 30.75 -13.56 0.15
N GLU A 46 31.44 -13.44 1.28
CA GLU A 46 32.44 -14.42 1.72
C GLU A 46 31.81 -15.45 2.65
N VAL A 47 32.08 -16.72 2.36
CA VAL A 47 31.77 -17.87 3.23
C VAL A 47 33.08 -18.53 3.62
N SER A 48 33.31 -18.69 4.93
CA SER A 48 34.57 -19.23 5.45
C SER A 48 34.33 -20.40 6.40
N ASN A 49 35.30 -21.32 6.48
CA ASN A 49 35.28 -22.45 7.40
C ASN A 49 36.36 -22.27 8.49
N ALA A 50 35.99 -21.67 9.62
CA ALA A 50 36.75 -21.61 10.86
C ALA A 50 36.73 -22.92 11.69
N GLY A 51 36.07 -23.98 11.21
CA GLY A 51 35.94 -25.26 11.89
C GLY A 51 37.15 -26.18 11.72
N SER A 52 37.10 -27.34 12.39
CA SER A 52 38.17 -28.35 12.36
C SER A 52 37.97 -29.47 11.33
N SER A 53 36.88 -29.46 10.56
CA SER A 53 36.56 -30.46 9.53
C SER A 53 36.12 -29.78 8.24
N ASN A 54 36.18 -30.50 7.11
CA ASN A 54 35.65 -29.99 5.85
C ASN A 54 34.14 -29.73 5.97
N GLN A 55 33.67 -28.62 5.43
CA GLN A 55 32.27 -28.20 5.47
C GLN A 55 31.72 -28.02 4.04
N VAL A 56 30.49 -28.46 3.82
CA VAL A 56 29.72 -28.04 2.64
C VAL A 56 28.92 -26.82 3.03
N TRP A 57 29.03 -25.74 2.28
CA TRP A 57 28.42 -24.48 2.68
C TRP A 57 27.05 -24.25 2.03
N ASN A 58 26.17 -23.67 2.84
CA ASN A 58 24.85 -23.17 2.46
C ASN A 58 24.54 -21.96 3.36
N VAL A 59 24.13 -20.84 2.78
CA VAL A 59 23.91 -19.58 3.49
C VAL A 59 22.68 -18.86 2.97
N ASN A 60 22.07 -18.02 3.81
CA ASN A 60 20.92 -17.19 3.45
C ASN A 60 21.34 -15.72 3.39
N ILE A 61 21.01 -15.04 2.30
CA ILE A 61 21.14 -13.59 2.15
C ILE A 61 19.77 -12.99 2.44
N VAL A 62 19.66 -12.23 3.52
CA VAL A 62 18.39 -11.71 4.03
C VAL A 62 18.37 -10.20 3.86
N PHE A 63 17.42 -9.72 3.07
CA PHE A 63 17.12 -8.31 2.84
C PHE A 63 15.99 -7.86 3.75
N ASP A 64 15.99 -6.59 4.12
CA ASP A 64 14.92 -5.97 4.92
C ASP A 64 13.70 -5.54 4.09
N ASN A 65 13.75 -5.73 2.77
CA ASN A 65 12.69 -5.44 1.81
C ASN A 65 12.71 -6.50 0.71
N ASP A 66 11.59 -6.65 0.00
CA ASP A 66 11.52 -7.52 -1.18
C ASP A 66 12.43 -6.99 -2.29
N VAL A 67 13.33 -7.85 -2.75
CA VAL A 67 14.16 -7.62 -3.93
C VAL A 67 14.04 -8.84 -4.84
N ALA A 68 14.37 -8.70 -6.13
CA ALA A 68 14.29 -9.80 -7.08
C ALA A 68 15.67 -10.10 -7.66
N LEU A 69 16.06 -11.39 -7.64
CA LEU A 69 17.33 -11.83 -8.21
C LEU A 69 17.29 -11.74 -9.74
N SER A 70 18.28 -11.08 -10.33
CA SER A 70 18.48 -11.10 -11.79
C SER A 70 19.50 -12.15 -12.21
N SER A 71 20.54 -12.39 -11.39
CA SER A 71 21.48 -13.51 -11.57
C SER A 71 22.39 -13.67 -10.36
N ALA A 72 22.97 -14.85 -10.20
CA ALA A 72 24.09 -15.11 -9.30
C ALA A 72 25.32 -15.63 -10.07
N TRP A 73 26.50 -15.58 -9.44
CA TRP A 73 27.70 -16.25 -9.94
C TRP A 73 28.46 -16.90 -8.78
N SER A 74 29.21 -17.96 -9.06
CA SER A 74 29.96 -18.76 -8.08
C SER A 74 29.10 -19.36 -6.95
N ALA A 75 27.78 -19.41 -7.13
CA ALA A 75 26.82 -20.03 -6.23
C ALA A 75 25.55 -20.42 -6.99
N ASP A 76 24.91 -21.49 -6.54
CA ASP A 76 23.54 -21.84 -6.88
C ASP A 76 22.61 -21.14 -5.89
N VAL A 77 21.78 -20.21 -6.37
CA VAL A 77 20.94 -19.34 -5.54
C VAL A 77 19.45 -19.59 -5.81
N LYS A 78 18.67 -19.74 -4.74
CA LYS A 78 17.20 -19.78 -4.76
C LYS A 78 16.64 -18.50 -4.14
N ASP A 79 15.57 -17.97 -4.69
CA ASP A 79 15.00 -16.65 -4.38
C ASP A 79 13.58 -16.80 -3.82
N THR A 80 13.33 -16.25 -2.63
CA THR A 80 11.98 -16.13 -2.04
C THR A 80 11.56 -14.67 -1.81
N GLY A 81 12.29 -13.68 -2.37
CA GLY A 81 12.04 -12.25 -2.26
C GLY A 81 12.93 -11.53 -1.24
N GLN A 82 12.65 -11.75 0.04
CA GLN A 82 13.42 -11.17 1.13
C GLN A 82 14.60 -12.06 1.54
N VAL A 83 14.57 -13.35 1.19
CA VAL A 83 15.61 -14.32 1.54
C VAL A 83 16.10 -15.05 0.29
N PHE A 84 17.42 -15.07 0.10
CA PHE A 84 18.08 -15.79 -0.98
C PHE A 84 18.96 -16.89 -0.39
N THR A 85 18.65 -18.15 -0.65
CA THR A 85 19.49 -19.27 -0.21
C THR A 85 20.56 -19.54 -1.26
N ALA A 86 21.83 -19.36 -0.89
CA ALA A 86 22.99 -19.59 -1.74
C ALA A 86 23.79 -20.81 -1.27
N SER A 87 24.15 -21.66 -2.22
CA SER A 87 24.96 -22.86 -1.98
C SER A 87 26.11 -22.96 -2.99
N GLY A 88 27.18 -23.64 -2.60
CA GLY A 88 28.35 -23.77 -3.47
C GLY A 88 28.12 -24.70 -4.65
N SER A 89 28.65 -24.30 -5.80
CA SER A 89 28.69 -25.10 -7.02
C SER A 89 29.79 -26.16 -6.94
N GLU A 90 29.88 -27.07 -7.92
CA GLU A 90 30.77 -28.24 -7.85
C GLU A 90 32.24 -27.94 -7.48
N PHE A 91 32.76 -26.78 -7.87
CA PHE A 91 34.16 -26.40 -7.66
C PHE A 91 34.44 -25.72 -6.30
N ASN A 92 33.45 -25.09 -5.67
CA ASN A 92 33.64 -24.33 -4.41
C ASN A 92 32.73 -24.81 -3.27
N ARG A 93 31.92 -25.85 -3.46
CA ARG A 93 31.01 -26.39 -2.44
C ARG A 93 31.67 -26.89 -1.16
N LEU A 94 32.91 -27.38 -1.23
CA LEU A 94 33.61 -27.99 -0.10
C LEU A 94 34.73 -27.07 0.39
N LEU A 95 34.62 -26.57 1.61
CA LEU A 95 35.64 -25.75 2.27
C LEU A 95 36.41 -26.58 3.30
N LYS A 96 37.74 -26.68 3.17
CA LYS A 96 38.60 -27.26 4.22
C LYS A 96 38.74 -26.30 5.41
N PRO A 97 39.20 -26.77 6.58
CA PRO A 97 39.55 -25.90 7.71
C PRO A 97 40.47 -24.74 7.29
N GLY A 98 40.03 -23.51 7.55
CA GLY A 98 40.72 -22.27 7.21
C GLY A 98 40.54 -21.78 5.77
N GLU A 99 39.77 -22.48 4.93
CA GLU A 99 39.44 -22.01 3.58
C GLU A 99 38.21 -21.09 3.57
N SER A 100 38.17 -20.19 2.59
CA SER A 100 37.00 -19.38 2.25
C SER A 100 36.75 -19.38 0.75
N THR A 101 35.52 -19.04 0.37
CA THR A 101 35.10 -18.76 -1.00
C THR A 101 34.25 -17.52 -1.00
N ASP A 102 34.16 -16.86 -2.14
CA ASP A 102 33.22 -15.78 -2.37
C ASP A 102 32.24 -16.11 -3.50
N PHE A 103 31.08 -15.46 -3.45
CA PHE A 103 30.12 -15.43 -4.54
C PHE A 103 29.48 -14.05 -4.64
N GLY A 104 28.58 -13.87 -5.59
CA GLY A 104 27.76 -12.67 -5.61
C GLY A 104 26.47 -12.81 -6.37
N ILE A 105 25.63 -11.81 -6.14
CA ILE A 105 24.27 -11.72 -6.67
C ILE A 105 24.05 -10.32 -7.23
N LYS A 106 23.21 -10.21 -8.26
CA LYS A 106 22.66 -8.94 -8.73
C LYS A 106 21.16 -9.06 -8.91
N GLY A 107 20.46 -7.97 -8.69
CA GLY A 107 19.01 -7.95 -8.73
C GLY A 107 18.43 -6.56 -8.96
N VAL A 108 17.11 -6.52 -8.87
CA VAL A 108 16.32 -5.28 -8.84
C VAL A 108 15.61 -5.17 -7.50
N GLY A 109 15.36 -3.97 -7.02
CA GLY A 109 14.79 -3.69 -5.70
C GLY A 109 15.66 -2.77 -4.87
N SER A 110 15.05 -2.21 -3.83
CA SER A 110 15.67 -1.29 -2.87
C SER A 110 15.61 -1.91 -1.48
N PHE A 111 16.71 -1.85 -0.74
CA PHE A 111 16.83 -2.37 0.62
C PHE A 111 17.76 -1.46 1.43
N ASN A 112 17.52 -1.34 2.73
CA ASN A 112 18.41 -0.57 3.61
C ASN A 112 19.41 -1.48 4.32
N GLN A 113 19.03 -2.73 4.55
CA GLN A 113 19.87 -3.72 5.20
C GLN A 113 19.89 -5.03 4.41
N VAL A 114 21.06 -5.65 4.42
CA VAL A 114 21.23 -7.02 3.97
C VAL A 114 22.20 -7.73 4.92
N SER A 115 21.90 -8.99 5.24
CA SER A 115 22.72 -9.81 6.12
C SER A 115 22.99 -11.17 5.48
N CYS A 116 24.08 -11.84 5.89
CA CYS A 116 24.32 -13.23 5.55
C CYS A 116 24.18 -14.10 6.81
N GLN A 117 23.43 -15.19 6.71
CA GLN A 117 23.11 -16.08 7.84
C GLN A 117 23.45 -17.53 7.49
N ILE A 118 24.02 -18.28 8.44
CA ILE A 118 24.30 -19.71 8.31
C ILE A 118 23.05 -20.50 8.73
N GLY A 119 22.54 -21.40 7.89
CA GLY A 119 21.46 -22.31 8.28
C GLY A 119 20.49 -22.70 7.17
N GLU A 120 19.43 -23.40 7.56
CA GLU A 120 18.29 -23.73 6.69
C GLU A 120 17.45 -22.49 6.37
N PRO A 121 16.75 -22.45 5.21
CA PRO A 121 15.98 -21.29 4.78
C PRO A 121 14.93 -20.87 5.82
N VAL A 122 14.93 -19.58 6.18
CA VAL A 122 13.75 -18.96 6.78
C VAL A 122 12.82 -18.61 5.62
N ILE A 123 11.89 -19.49 5.30
CA ILE A 123 10.81 -19.20 4.37
C ILE A 123 9.88 -18.23 5.11
N PRO A 124 9.63 -16.99 4.63
CA PRO A 124 8.63 -16.13 5.25
C PRO A 124 7.31 -16.91 5.30
N GLU A 125 6.69 -16.95 6.48
CA GLU A 125 5.41 -17.63 6.61
C GLU A 125 4.43 -17.03 5.59
N PRO A 126 3.68 -17.87 4.84
CA PRO A 126 2.73 -17.36 3.87
C PRO A 126 1.76 -16.41 4.60
N PRO A 127 1.33 -15.31 3.95
CA PRO A 127 0.43 -14.36 4.58
C PRO A 127 -0.78 -15.08 5.19
N GLU A 128 -1.17 -14.67 6.40
CA GLU A 128 -2.30 -15.30 7.08
C GLU A 128 -3.57 -15.17 6.24
N LEU A 129 -4.35 -16.25 6.22
CA LEU A 129 -5.67 -16.22 5.59
C LEU A 129 -6.56 -15.22 6.33
N PRO A 130 -7.45 -14.51 5.61
CA PRO A 130 -8.41 -13.62 6.27
C PRO A 130 -9.29 -14.42 7.22
N GLU A 131 -9.63 -13.81 8.37
CA GLU A 131 -10.56 -14.40 9.32
C GLU A 131 -11.94 -14.57 8.68
N GLY A 132 -12.48 -15.80 8.73
CA GLY A 132 -13.78 -16.13 8.17
C GLY A 132 -13.98 -17.64 8.05
N ASN A 133 -15.07 -18.05 7.42
CA ASN A 133 -15.37 -19.47 7.25
C ASN A 133 -14.82 -19.97 5.93
N LEU A 134 -13.92 -20.95 5.97
CA LEU A 134 -13.46 -21.62 4.75
C LEU A 134 -14.63 -22.40 4.11
N VAL A 135 -15.03 -22.02 2.89
CA VAL A 135 -16.15 -22.64 2.16
C VAL A 135 -15.72 -23.45 0.94
N TYR A 136 -14.46 -23.30 0.50
CA TYR A 136 -13.87 -24.11 -0.56
C TYR A 136 -12.36 -24.24 -0.36
N ILE A 137 -11.81 -25.42 -0.67
CA ILE A 137 -10.37 -25.69 -0.70
C ILE A 137 -10.04 -26.56 -1.91
N GLU A 138 -8.91 -26.28 -2.55
CA GLU A 138 -8.27 -27.11 -3.57
C GLU A 138 -6.75 -26.94 -3.46
N ASP A 139 -6.07 -28.00 -3.04
CA ASP A 139 -4.62 -28.10 -2.85
C ASP A 139 -3.96 -29.01 -3.90
N PHE A 140 -4.73 -29.61 -4.81
CA PHE A 140 -4.25 -30.49 -5.88
C PHE A 140 -3.52 -31.78 -5.43
N GLU A 141 -3.34 -32.01 -4.14
CA GLU A 141 -2.62 -33.17 -3.56
C GLU A 141 -3.40 -34.50 -3.70
N SER A 142 -4.68 -34.42 -4.07
CA SER A 142 -5.53 -35.60 -4.29
C SER A 142 -5.48 -36.15 -5.72
N TYR A 143 -4.76 -35.48 -6.63
CA TYR A 143 -4.73 -35.82 -8.05
C TYR A 143 -3.46 -36.59 -8.43
N SER A 144 -3.56 -37.39 -9.49
CA SER A 144 -2.37 -38.03 -10.06
C SER A 144 -1.57 -37.04 -10.90
N SER A 145 -0.25 -37.15 -10.89
CA SER A 145 0.59 -36.40 -11.81
C SER A 145 0.17 -36.67 -13.26
N GLY A 146 -0.05 -35.61 -14.03
CA GLY A 146 -0.56 -35.69 -15.40
C GLY A 146 -2.06 -35.47 -15.54
N ASP A 147 -2.83 -35.43 -14.43
CA ASP A 147 -4.26 -35.19 -14.49
C ASP A 147 -4.58 -33.78 -14.98
N GLU A 148 -5.56 -33.66 -15.87
CA GLU A 148 -6.17 -32.37 -16.21
C GLU A 148 -7.14 -31.96 -15.09
N TRP A 149 -7.14 -30.68 -14.73
CA TRP A 149 -8.02 -30.21 -13.68
C TRP A 149 -9.38 -29.76 -14.25
N LYS A 150 -10.46 -30.37 -13.75
CA LYS A 150 -11.86 -30.05 -14.11
C LYS A 150 -12.14 -30.06 -15.62
N ASN A 151 -11.46 -30.92 -16.38
CA ASN A 151 -11.55 -31.02 -17.85
C ASN A 151 -11.23 -29.70 -18.57
N VAL A 152 -10.33 -28.90 -18.00
CA VAL A 152 -9.77 -27.73 -18.68
C VAL A 152 -8.50 -28.17 -19.38
N ASN A 153 -8.53 -28.17 -20.71
CA ASN A 153 -7.35 -28.45 -21.54
C ASN A 153 -6.17 -27.55 -21.15
N ASP A 154 -4.95 -27.99 -21.44
CA ASP A 154 -3.71 -27.23 -21.15
C ASP A 154 -3.48 -26.95 -19.65
N THR A 155 -4.19 -27.68 -18.79
CA THR A 155 -3.90 -27.78 -17.36
C THR A 155 -3.35 -29.16 -17.04
N THR A 156 -2.40 -29.24 -16.12
CA THR A 156 -1.80 -30.50 -15.71
C THR A 156 -1.37 -30.40 -14.26
N VAL A 157 -1.79 -31.35 -13.43
CA VAL A 157 -1.21 -31.49 -12.09
C VAL A 157 0.20 -32.05 -12.23
N VAL A 158 1.19 -31.33 -11.69
CA VAL A 158 2.61 -31.70 -11.77
C VAL A 158 3.17 -31.90 -10.36
N GLN A 159 4.26 -32.66 -10.27
CA GLN A 159 5.02 -32.86 -9.04
C GLN A 159 6.18 -31.86 -8.93
N ASP A 160 6.80 -31.80 -7.75
CA ASP A 160 8.01 -31.02 -7.45
C ASP A 160 7.80 -29.53 -7.75
N CYS A 161 6.81 -28.94 -7.08
CA CYS A 161 6.36 -27.58 -7.36
C CYS A 161 7.21 -26.47 -6.75
N GLY A 162 8.30 -26.82 -6.07
CA GLY A 162 9.19 -25.88 -5.38
C GLY A 162 8.67 -25.46 -4.01
N ASP A 163 9.54 -24.89 -3.17
CA ASP A 163 9.21 -24.39 -1.83
C ASP A 163 8.46 -25.38 -0.92
N GLY A 164 8.82 -26.67 -1.01
CA GLY A 164 8.22 -27.73 -0.19
C GLY A 164 6.83 -28.18 -0.63
N ARG A 165 6.35 -27.76 -1.81
CA ARG A 165 5.07 -28.20 -2.41
C ARG A 165 5.27 -29.48 -3.23
N ASP A 166 4.51 -30.52 -2.87
CA ASP A 166 4.58 -31.83 -3.53
C ASP A 166 3.86 -31.80 -4.87
N GLN A 167 2.65 -31.23 -4.94
CA GLN A 167 1.88 -31.09 -6.16
C GLN A 167 1.33 -29.67 -6.35
N CYS A 168 1.04 -29.31 -7.61
CA CYS A 168 0.36 -28.07 -7.95
C CYS A 168 -0.22 -28.14 -9.36
N LEU A 169 -1.14 -27.23 -9.68
CA LEU A 169 -1.71 -27.10 -11.01
C LEU A 169 -0.80 -26.25 -11.89
N ARG A 170 -0.27 -26.82 -12.97
CA ARG A 170 0.46 -26.08 -14.00
C ARG A 170 -0.42 -25.81 -15.21
N VAL A 171 -0.41 -24.56 -15.69
CA VAL A 171 -1.23 -24.09 -16.80
C VAL A 171 -0.35 -23.59 -17.94
N SER A 172 -0.63 -24.05 -19.16
CA SER A 172 0.11 -23.73 -20.37
C SER A 172 -0.61 -22.67 -21.21
N TYR A 173 0.11 -21.60 -21.58
CA TYR A 173 -0.41 -20.51 -22.40
C TYR A 173 0.32 -20.47 -23.75
N ALA A 174 -0.19 -21.21 -24.72
CA ALA A 174 0.31 -21.15 -26.10
C ALA A 174 -0.18 -19.88 -26.81
N PRO A 175 0.68 -19.17 -27.57
CA PRO A 175 0.28 -17.95 -28.25
C PRO A 175 -0.70 -18.21 -29.40
N THR A 176 -1.71 -17.35 -29.51
CA THR A 176 -2.69 -17.35 -30.60
C THR A 176 -2.74 -15.98 -31.27
N SER A 177 -3.60 -15.82 -32.29
CA SER A 177 -3.85 -14.52 -32.91
C SER A 177 -4.54 -13.50 -32.00
N ARG A 178 -4.93 -13.88 -30.78
CA ARG A 178 -5.71 -13.06 -29.83
C ARG A 178 -5.27 -13.27 -28.36
N GLY A 179 -3.97 -13.35 -28.12
CA GLY A 179 -3.44 -13.67 -26.79
C GLY A 179 -3.12 -15.15 -26.66
N SER A 180 -3.94 -15.87 -25.89
CA SER A 180 -3.88 -17.34 -25.73
C SER A 180 -5.29 -17.94 -25.80
N GLU A 181 -5.40 -19.26 -25.77
CA GLU A 181 -6.68 -19.92 -25.50
C GLU A 181 -7.24 -19.51 -24.13
N ARG A 182 -8.58 -19.51 -24.01
CA ARG A 182 -9.28 -19.20 -22.77
C ARG A 182 -9.49 -20.45 -21.95
N LEU A 183 -8.76 -20.56 -20.85
CA LEU A 183 -8.80 -21.74 -19.98
C LEU A 183 -9.78 -21.46 -18.85
N GLN A 184 -10.96 -22.06 -18.92
CA GLN A 184 -12.09 -21.69 -18.06
C GLN A 184 -12.84 -22.90 -17.50
N THR A 185 -13.13 -22.85 -16.20
CA THR A 185 -14.12 -23.70 -15.53
C THR A 185 -14.78 -22.92 -14.40
N LYS A 186 -15.90 -23.43 -13.90
CA LYS A 186 -16.66 -22.80 -12.82
C LYS A 186 -16.90 -23.82 -11.74
N VAL A 187 -16.39 -23.53 -10.55
CA VAL A 187 -16.63 -24.37 -9.38
C VAL A 187 -17.75 -23.73 -8.57
N SER A 188 -18.80 -24.52 -8.29
CA SER A 188 -19.88 -24.08 -7.39
C SER A 188 -19.32 -23.91 -5.97
N ILE A 189 -19.67 -22.80 -5.33
CA ILE A 189 -19.44 -22.56 -3.90
C ILE A 189 -20.77 -22.16 -3.26
N PRO A 190 -20.95 -22.26 -1.93
CA PRO A 190 -22.11 -21.70 -1.26
C PRO A 190 -22.30 -20.23 -1.65
N GLY A 191 -23.54 -19.80 -1.86
CA GLY A 191 -23.83 -18.40 -2.18
C GLY A 191 -23.57 -17.49 -0.99
N GLY A 192 -22.82 -16.41 -1.19
CA GLY A 192 -22.58 -15.40 -0.17
C GLY A 192 -22.42 -14.01 -0.76
N GLU A 193 -22.33 -13.00 0.09
CA GLU A 193 -22.26 -11.59 -0.31
C GLU A 193 -20.87 -10.99 -0.14
N HIS A 194 -20.03 -11.58 0.72
CA HIS A 194 -18.71 -11.03 1.04
C HIS A 194 -17.68 -12.14 1.22
N TYR A 195 -16.91 -12.43 0.18
CA TYR A 195 -15.93 -13.53 0.15
C TYR A 195 -14.52 -13.02 -0.14
N SER A 196 -13.51 -13.75 0.33
CA SER A 196 -12.14 -13.66 -0.18
C SER A 196 -11.75 -14.94 -0.91
N LEU A 197 -11.24 -14.81 -2.13
CA LEU A 197 -10.59 -15.88 -2.88
C LEU A 197 -9.07 -15.75 -2.70
N VAL A 198 -8.46 -16.74 -2.08
CA VAL A 198 -7.01 -16.79 -1.83
C VAL A 198 -6.40 -17.95 -2.61
N TYR A 199 -5.25 -17.76 -3.26
CA TYR A 199 -4.48 -18.84 -3.85
C TYR A 199 -3.00 -18.47 -4.00
N ASP A 200 -2.15 -19.49 -4.01
CA ASP A 200 -0.75 -19.33 -4.35
C ASP A 200 -0.58 -19.33 -5.86
N ILE A 201 0.28 -18.46 -6.38
CA ILE A 201 0.57 -18.30 -7.79
C ILE A 201 2.07 -18.23 -8.05
N PHE A 202 2.55 -18.92 -9.09
CA PHE A 202 3.94 -18.88 -9.54
C PHE A 202 3.98 -18.60 -11.04
N PHE A 203 4.48 -17.44 -11.44
CA PHE A 203 4.77 -17.17 -12.85
C PHE A 203 6.12 -17.82 -13.18
N GLU A 204 6.14 -18.83 -14.07
CA GLU A 204 7.39 -19.54 -14.38
C GLU A 204 8.46 -18.63 -15.02
N ASP A 205 9.73 -19.02 -14.89
CA ASP A 205 10.83 -18.30 -15.51
C ASP A 205 10.60 -18.08 -17.01
N GLY A 206 10.76 -16.84 -17.43
CA GLY A 206 10.49 -16.43 -18.81
C GLY A 206 9.02 -16.30 -19.16
N PHE A 207 8.11 -16.24 -18.19
CA PHE A 207 6.77 -15.73 -18.37
C PHE A 207 6.82 -14.28 -18.89
N GLU A 208 5.99 -13.96 -19.87
CA GLU A 208 6.01 -12.65 -20.52
C GLU A 208 4.73 -11.91 -20.15
N PHE A 209 4.79 -10.83 -19.36
CA PHE A 209 3.56 -10.15 -18.96
C PHE A 209 2.80 -9.48 -20.14
N VAL A 210 3.50 -9.18 -21.24
CA VAL A 210 2.98 -8.55 -22.47
C VAL A 210 2.03 -7.38 -22.13
N ARG A 211 0.79 -7.39 -22.64
CA ARG A 211 -0.26 -6.39 -22.36
C ARG A 211 -1.19 -6.80 -21.22
N GLY A 212 -0.99 -8.00 -20.70
CA GLY A 212 -1.73 -8.57 -19.59
C GLY A 212 -2.64 -9.74 -19.96
N GLY A 213 -3.30 -10.26 -18.93
CA GLY A 213 -4.23 -11.36 -19.04
C GLY A 213 -5.13 -11.45 -17.81
N LYS A 214 -5.99 -12.45 -17.78
CA LYS A 214 -6.97 -12.67 -16.70
C LYS A 214 -6.48 -13.77 -15.79
N LEU A 215 -6.73 -13.64 -14.50
CA LEU A 215 -6.51 -14.67 -13.49
C LEU A 215 -7.85 -15.17 -12.91
N PRO A 216 -7.85 -16.33 -12.22
CA PRO A 216 -9.02 -16.85 -11.52
C PRO A 216 -9.64 -15.84 -10.54
N GLY A 217 -10.97 -15.80 -10.48
CA GLY A 217 -11.72 -14.82 -9.69
C GLY A 217 -13.08 -15.33 -9.21
N LEU A 218 -13.99 -14.42 -8.90
CA LEU A 218 -15.31 -14.69 -8.35
C LEU A 218 -16.43 -14.20 -9.28
N SER A 219 -17.52 -14.96 -9.32
CA SER A 219 -18.69 -14.59 -10.11
C SER A 219 -19.99 -15.20 -9.56
N PRO A 220 -21.15 -14.70 -10.00
CA PRO A 220 -22.42 -15.40 -9.88
C PRO A 220 -22.57 -16.42 -11.02
N THR A 221 -23.71 -17.09 -11.09
CA THR A 221 -23.99 -18.10 -12.13
C THR A 221 -24.14 -17.44 -13.51
N VAL A 222 -24.94 -16.37 -13.59
CA VAL A 222 -25.05 -15.52 -14.78
C VAL A 222 -24.04 -14.39 -14.63
N HIS A 223 -22.98 -14.35 -15.44
CA HIS A 223 -21.85 -13.45 -15.24
C HIS A 223 -21.54 -12.67 -16.51
N THR A 224 -21.16 -11.41 -16.35
CA THR A 224 -20.81 -10.51 -17.46
C THR A 224 -19.32 -10.58 -17.75
N THR A 225 -18.94 -10.86 -19.00
CA THR A 225 -17.54 -10.94 -19.45
C THR A 225 -17.38 -10.52 -20.92
N GLY A 226 -16.13 -10.44 -21.38
CA GLY A 226 -15.82 -10.27 -22.82
C GLY A 226 -16.24 -8.92 -23.40
N CYS A 227 -16.33 -7.87 -22.59
CA CYS A 227 -16.83 -6.55 -22.99
C CYS A 227 -18.28 -6.58 -23.52
N SER A 228 -19.06 -7.57 -23.08
CA SER A 228 -20.51 -7.67 -23.34
C SER A 228 -21.25 -6.63 -22.51
N GLU A 229 -22.41 -6.16 -22.95
CA GLU A 229 -23.25 -5.18 -22.23
C GLU A 229 -23.54 -5.60 -20.78
N ALA A 230 -23.64 -4.61 -19.89
CA ALA A 230 -24.02 -4.85 -18.51
C ALA A 230 -25.47 -5.38 -18.46
N ILE A 231 -25.69 -6.42 -17.65
CA ILE A 231 -27.02 -6.98 -17.40
C ILE A 231 -27.29 -6.98 -15.89
N PRO A 232 -28.52 -6.68 -15.45
CA PRO A 232 -28.81 -6.50 -14.01
C PRO A 232 -28.44 -7.69 -13.13
N ASN A 233 -28.61 -8.92 -13.63
CA ASN A 233 -28.33 -10.14 -12.88
C ASN A 233 -26.93 -10.71 -13.13
N GLY A 234 -26.01 -9.95 -13.74
CA GLY A 234 -24.69 -10.46 -14.11
C GLY A 234 -23.52 -9.52 -13.87
N TRP A 235 -22.50 -10.07 -13.21
CA TRP A 235 -21.24 -9.40 -12.89
C TRP A 235 -20.09 -10.42 -12.89
N SER A 236 -18.84 -9.96 -12.83
CA SER A 236 -17.70 -10.82 -12.48
C SER A 236 -16.53 -9.99 -11.99
N VAL A 237 -15.72 -10.53 -11.07
CA VAL A 237 -14.49 -9.91 -10.58
C VAL A 237 -13.34 -10.89 -10.76
N ARG A 238 -12.27 -10.47 -11.42
CA ARG A 238 -11.07 -11.28 -11.67
C ARG A 238 -9.83 -10.42 -11.58
N PRO A 239 -8.72 -10.90 -10.98
CA PRO A 239 -7.46 -10.20 -11.09
C PRO A 239 -6.96 -10.23 -12.55
N MET A 240 -6.11 -9.28 -12.90
CA MET A 240 -5.31 -9.29 -14.12
C MET A 240 -3.85 -9.14 -13.77
N TRP A 241 -2.99 -9.85 -14.48
CA TRP A 241 -1.63 -9.36 -14.68
C TRP A 241 -1.63 -8.35 -15.82
N ARG A 242 -0.72 -7.40 -15.75
CA ARG A 242 -0.53 -6.28 -16.68
C ARG A 242 0.97 -6.15 -17.00
N PRO A 243 1.37 -5.31 -17.97
CA PRO A 243 2.79 -5.15 -18.32
C PRO A 243 3.68 -4.93 -17.09
N ASN A 244 4.91 -5.43 -17.16
CA ASN A 244 5.92 -5.28 -16.11
C ASN A 244 5.45 -5.78 -14.73
N GLY A 245 4.65 -6.84 -14.68
CA GLY A 245 4.24 -7.47 -13.41
C GLY A 245 3.16 -6.70 -12.63
N SER A 246 2.71 -5.53 -13.06
CA SER A 246 1.58 -4.86 -12.38
C SER A 246 0.31 -5.73 -12.35
N ALA A 247 -0.53 -5.52 -11.34
CA ALA A 247 -1.78 -6.20 -11.09
C ALA A 247 -2.98 -5.25 -11.27
N GLN A 248 -4.19 -5.79 -11.38
CA GLN A 248 -5.42 -5.01 -11.40
C GLN A 248 -6.59 -5.89 -10.92
N ALA A 249 -7.35 -5.42 -9.94
CA ALA A 249 -8.61 -6.03 -9.55
C ALA A 249 -9.70 -5.65 -10.56
N TYR A 250 -9.94 -6.50 -11.55
CA TYR A 250 -10.77 -6.15 -12.70
C TYR A 250 -12.21 -6.64 -12.55
N TYR A 251 -13.19 -5.75 -12.64
CA TYR A 251 -14.59 -6.09 -12.41
C TYR A 251 -15.54 -5.62 -13.51
N TYR A 252 -16.61 -6.38 -13.73
CA TYR A 252 -17.77 -5.99 -14.54
C TYR A 252 -18.91 -5.63 -13.59
N GLY A 253 -19.03 -4.34 -13.26
CA GLY A 253 -20.17 -3.78 -12.50
C GLY A 253 -21.26 -3.22 -13.42
N GLN A 254 -22.32 -2.68 -12.81
CA GLN A 254 -23.47 -2.12 -13.53
C GLN A 254 -23.14 -0.77 -14.17
N ASN A 255 -22.45 0.10 -13.44
CA ASN A 255 -22.16 1.49 -13.84
C ASN A 255 -20.74 1.67 -14.37
N ARG A 256 -20.30 0.72 -15.20
CA ARG A 256 -18.94 0.73 -15.72
C ARG A 256 -18.69 1.88 -16.71
N ILE A 257 -17.52 2.51 -16.60
CA ILE A 257 -17.16 3.68 -17.41
C ILE A 257 -16.84 3.26 -18.85
N GLU A 258 -16.09 2.18 -19.00
CA GLU A 258 -15.66 1.66 -20.29
C GLU A 258 -16.56 0.53 -20.79
N ARG A 259 -16.42 0.19 -22.08
CA ARG A 259 -17.14 -0.96 -22.66
C ARG A 259 -16.77 -2.28 -21.96
N CYS A 260 -15.51 -2.39 -21.58
CA CYS A 260 -15.01 -3.55 -20.85
C CYS A 260 -15.09 -3.28 -19.33
N GLY A 261 -14.75 -4.25 -18.50
CA GLY A 261 -14.70 -4.04 -17.05
C GLY A 261 -13.67 -2.99 -16.62
N ASP A 262 -13.90 -2.47 -15.41
CA ASP A 262 -13.12 -1.43 -14.75
C ASP A 262 -12.14 -2.03 -13.73
N GLY A 263 -11.37 -1.15 -13.08
CA GLY A 263 -10.44 -1.49 -12.01
C GLY A 263 -9.18 -0.65 -12.10
N GLU A 264 -8.56 -0.33 -10.96
CA GLU A 264 -7.31 0.41 -10.94
C GLU A 264 -6.10 -0.50 -11.08
N ARG A 265 -5.09 -0.05 -11.83
CA ARG A 265 -3.86 -0.81 -12.03
C ARG A 265 -2.86 -0.46 -10.93
N SER A 266 -2.20 -1.47 -10.37
CA SER A 266 -1.12 -1.32 -9.39
C SER A 266 0.15 -0.71 -10.00
N TYR A 267 1.14 -0.45 -9.14
CA TYR A 267 2.53 -0.20 -9.54
C TYR A 267 3.13 -1.41 -10.30
N GLU A 268 4.23 -1.17 -11.04
CA GLU A 268 4.98 -2.23 -11.73
C GLU A 268 5.68 -3.15 -10.72
N GLY A 269 5.71 -4.46 -10.98
CA GLY A 269 6.40 -5.44 -10.12
C GLY A 269 5.56 -6.08 -9.01
N ALA A 270 4.24 -5.86 -8.95
CA ALA A 270 3.37 -6.56 -8.01
C ALA A 270 3.44 -8.10 -8.17
N PHE A 271 3.48 -8.59 -9.42
CA PHE A 271 3.78 -9.97 -9.77
C PHE A 271 5.21 -10.10 -10.28
N VAL A 272 5.91 -11.09 -9.76
CA VAL A 272 7.32 -11.40 -10.01
C VAL A 272 7.42 -12.84 -10.51
N SER A 273 8.09 -13.05 -11.63
CA SER A 273 8.37 -14.40 -12.14
C SER A 273 9.45 -15.08 -11.32
N GLY A 274 9.36 -16.40 -11.19
CA GLY A 274 10.39 -17.23 -10.56
C GLY A 274 10.21 -17.44 -9.05
N ARG A 275 9.14 -16.92 -8.44
CA ARG A 275 8.79 -17.16 -7.03
C ARG A 275 7.30 -17.43 -6.82
N TRP A 276 6.97 -18.14 -5.75
CA TRP A 276 5.59 -18.27 -5.28
C TRP A 276 5.17 -16.97 -4.61
N GLN A 277 3.92 -16.61 -4.84
CA GLN A 277 3.27 -15.44 -4.27
C GLN A 277 1.85 -15.81 -3.83
N GLN A 278 1.34 -15.20 -2.76
CA GLN A 278 -0.05 -15.37 -2.37
C GLN A 278 -0.90 -14.24 -2.94
N LEU A 279 -1.97 -14.60 -3.64
CA LEU A 279 -2.97 -13.66 -4.11
C LEU A 279 -4.23 -13.77 -3.24
N ALA A 280 -4.76 -12.66 -2.76
CA ALA A 280 -6.06 -12.60 -2.07
C ALA A 280 -6.98 -11.56 -2.73
N LEU A 281 -8.12 -12.02 -3.25
CA LEU A 281 -9.15 -11.19 -3.87
C LEU A 281 -10.40 -11.17 -2.99
N GLU A 282 -10.60 -10.06 -2.28
CA GLU A 282 -11.82 -9.77 -1.53
C GLU A 282 -12.88 -9.17 -2.45
N VAL A 283 -14.11 -9.66 -2.36
CA VAL A 283 -15.27 -9.16 -3.08
C VAL A 283 -16.46 -9.07 -2.13
N LYS A 284 -17.01 -7.87 -2.00
CA LYS A 284 -18.27 -7.58 -1.31
C LYS A 284 -19.29 -7.05 -2.31
N LEU A 285 -20.46 -7.68 -2.37
CA LEU A 285 -21.57 -7.25 -3.20
C LEU A 285 -22.28 -6.05 -2.58
N ASN A 286 -22.90 -5.25 -3.45
CA ASN A 286 -23.78 -4.18 -3.01
C ASN A 286 -25.08 -4.71 -2.36
N SER A 287 -25.58 -3.95 -1.39
CA SER A 287 -26.73 -4.33 -0.53
C SER A 287 -28.09 -4.09 -1.18
N ALA A 288 -28.19 -3.15 -2.13
CA ALA A 288 -29.37 -2.87 -2.95
C ALA A 288 -28.95 -2.59 -4.41
N PRO A 289 -29.82 -2.81 -5.41
CA PRO A 289 -29.58 -2.27 -6.76
C PRO A 289 -29.30 -0.77 -6.68
N GLU A 290 -28.31 -0.28 -7.43
CA GLU A 290 -27.85 1.13 -7.40
C GLU A 290 -27.24 1.59 -6.05
N ALA A 291 -27.06 0.68 -5.07
CA ALA A 291 -26.23 0.98 -3.91
C ALA A 291 -24.75 0.82 -4.27
N TYR A 292 -23.97 1.85 -3.97
CA TYR A 292 -22.53 1.88 -4.16
C TYR A 292 -21.84 1.57 -2.84
N ASP A 293 -22.07 0.37 -2.30
CA ASP A 293 -21.48 -0.13 -1.05
C ASP A 293 -20.78 -1.49 -1.23
N GLY A 294 -20.66 -1.95 -2.48
CA GLY A 294 -19.80 -3.07 -2.85
C GLY A 294 -18.33 -2.68 -2.88
N LYS A 295 -17.46 -3.69 -2.81
CA LYS A 295 -16.00 -3.52 -2.69
C LYS A 295 -15.26 -4.65 -3.38
N VAL A 296 -14.11 -4.32 -3.95
CA VAL A 296 -13.14 -5.27 -4.50
C VAL A 296 -11.76 -4.87 -4.02
N VAL A 297 -11.03 -5.80 -3.39
CA VAL A 297 -9.63 -5.58 -2.98
C VAL A 297 -8.78 -6.75 -3.45
N LEU A 298 -7.65 -6.43 -4.09
CA LEU A 298 -6.64 -7.39 -4.49
C LEU A 298 -5.39 -7.14 -3.66
N LYS A 299 -4.97 -8.17 -2.92
CA LYS A 299 -3.70 -8.23 -2.23
C LYS A 299 -2.76 -9.21 -2.91
N VAL A 300 -1.47 -8.88 -2.91
CA VAL A 300 -0.39 -9.78 -3.32
C VAL A 300 0.64 -9.79 -2.19
N ASP A 301 0.96 -10.97 -1.69
CA ASP A 301 1.87 -11.19 -0.55
C ASP A 301 1.50 -10.37 0.70
N GLY A 302 0.19 -10.11 0.88
CA GLY A 302 -0.37 -9.33 1.99
C GLY A 302 -0.60 -7.85 1.69
N ASP A 303 0.10 -7.28 0.71
CA ASP A 303 0.01 -5.87 0.35
C ASP A 303 -1.20 -5.59 -0.55
N VAL A 304 -1.95 -4.53 -0.24
CA VAL A 304 -3.05 -4.05 -1.12
C VAL A 304 -2.45 -3.42 -2.37
N VAL A 305 -2.58 -4.09 -3.50
CA VAL A 305 -2.01 -3.63 -4.78
C VAL A 305 -3.04 -2.98 -5.70
N SER A 306 -4.33 -3.28 -5.50
CA SER A 306 -5.43 -2.71 -6.28
C SER A 306 -6.73 -2.80 -5.48
N SER A 307 -7.46 -1.71 -5.37
CA SER A 307 -8.74 -1.66 -4.67
C SER A 307 -9.73 -0.79 -5.42
N ALA A 308 -11.00 -1.13 -5.28
CA ALA A 308 -12.11 -0.28 -5.66
C ALA A 308 -13.21 -0.45 -4.60
N GLU A 309 -13.67 0.66 -4.05
CA GLU A 309 -14.80 0.71 -3.11
C GLU A 309 -15.95 1.47 -3.76
N ASN A 310 -17.11 1.45 -3.13
CA ASN A 310 -18.33 2.05 -3.63
C ASN A 310 -18.71 1.52 -5.03
N ILE A 311 -18.81 0.20 -5.17
CA ILE A 311 -19.12 -0.44 -6.46
C ILE A 311 -20.54 -1.00 -6.46
N ASP A 312 -21.33 -0.64 -7.47
CA ASP A 312 -22.56 -1.36 -7.83
C ASP A 312 -22.21 -2.55 -8.74
N LEU A 313 -22.10 -3.74 -8.17
CA LEU A 313 -21.79 -4.97 -8.91
C LEU A 313 -23.06 -5.59 -9.53
N ARG A 314 -24.18 -5.62 -8.83
CA ARG A 314 -25.43 -6.29 -9.25
C ARG A 314 -26.64 -5.35 -9.25
N GLY A 315 -27.34 -5.28 -10.38
CA GLY A 315 -28.58 -4.51 -10.55
C GLY A 315 -29.85 -5.28 -10.18
N THR A 316 -29.73 -6.53 -9.73
CA THR A 316 -30.82 -7.34 -9.19
C THR A 316 -30.30 -8.11 -7.98
N ILE A 317 -31.10 -8.22 -6.93
CA ILE A 317 -30.73 -8.94 -5.71
C ILE A 317 -31.60 -10.17 -5.54
N ASN A 318 -30.97 -11.32 -5.69
CA ASN A 318 -31.51 -12.64 -5.41
C ASN A 318 -30.35 -13.66 -5.33
N ASP A 319 -30.65 -14.90 -4.95
CA ASP A 319 -29.65 -15.97 -4.77
C ASP A 319 -28.80 -16.25 -6.02
N GLU A 320 -29.33 -16.01 -7.23
CA GLU A 320 -28.62 -16.25 -8.49
C GLU A 320 -27.48 -15.24 -8.70
N THR A 321 -27.62 -14.05 -8.11
CA THR A 321 -26.66 -12.92 -8.19
C THR A 321 -25.62 -12.89 -7.07
N LEU A 322 -25.73 -13.80 -6.09
CA LEU A 322 -24.72 -13.97 -5.04
C LEU A 322 -23.37 -14.44 -5.60
N ILE A 323 -22.31 -14.28 -4.81
CA ILE A 323 -21.03 -14.92 -5.05
C ILE A 323 -21.22 -16.43 -4.87
N ASN A 324 -21.44 -17.14 -5.97
CA ASN A 324 -21.74 -18.58 -5.95
C ASN A 324 -20.84 -19.41 -6.89
N ARG A 325 -19.84 -18.77 -7.51
CA ARG A 325 -18.82 -19.42 -8.32
C ARG A 325 -17.41 -18.94 -7.98
N PHE A 326 -16.51 -19.89 -7.74
CA PHE A 326 -15.11 -19.70 -8.06
C PHE A 326 -14.95 -19.85 -9.57
N PHE A 327 -14.64 -18.74 -10.23
CA PHE A 327 -14.50 -18.66 -11.67
C PHE A 327 -13.03 -18.76 -12.06
N PHE A 328 -12.55 -19.99 -12.24
CA PHE A 328 -11.25 -20.21 -12.84
C PHE A 328 -11.31 -19.80 -14.31
N SER A 329 -10.64 -18.70 -14.65
CA SER A 329 -10.64 -18.15 -16.00
C SER A 329 -9.33 -17.43 -16.25
N THR A 330 -8.38 -18.13 -16.82
CA THR A 330 -7.04 -17.60 -17.05
C THR A 330 -6.62 -17.65 -18.52
N PHE A 331 -6.04 -16.55 -19.02
CA PHE A 331 -5.58 -16.39 -20.41
C PHE A 331 -4.90 -15.02 -20.65
N TYR A 332 -4.05 -14.94 -21.68
CA TYR A 332 -3.59 -13.66 -22.23
C TYR A 332 -4.73 -12.92 -22.92
N GLY A 333 -4.93 -11.65 -22.59
CA GLY A 333 -6.08 -10.86 -23.00
C GLY A 333 -6.10 -10.44 -24.47
N GLY A 334 -6.99 -9.49 -24.80
CA GLY A 334 -6.97 -8.79 -26.09
C GLY A 334 -7.82 -9.36 -27.22
N ALA A 335 -7.79 -8.64 -28.35
CA ALA A 335 -8.50 -8.97 -29.59
C ALA A 335 -7.56 -9.20 -30.79
N ASP A 336 -6.25 -9.10 -30.57
CA ASP A 336 -5.20 -9.20 -31.58
C ASP A 336 -3.90 -9.80 -30.99
N SER A 337 -2.91 -10.05 -31.86
CA SER A 337 -1.66 -10.73 -31.51
C SER A 337 -0.72 -9.91 -30.65
N SER A 338 -0.94 -8.59 -30.45
CA SER A 338 -0.11 -7.76 -29.56
C SER A 338 -0.23 -8.12 -28.08
N TRP A 339 -1.18 -8.98 -27.75
CA TRP A 339 -1.39 -9.52 -26.41
C TRP A 339 -0.82 -10.92 -26.23
N ALA A 340 -0.43 -11.59 -27.31
CA ALA A 340 0.12 -12.93 -27.24
C ALA A 340 1.56 -12.90 -26.74
N PRO A 341 1.99 -13.88 -25.93
CA PRO A 341 3.41 -14.08 -25.67
C PRO A 341 4.12 -14.49 -26.96
N SER A 342 5.43 -14.34 -26.99
CA SER A 342 6.28 -14.74 -28.11
C SER A 342 6.47 -16.27 -28.19
N LYS A 343 6.21 -16.96 -27.08
CA LYS A 343 6.39 -18.41 -26.88
C LYS A 343 5.35 -18.94 -25.88
N THR A 344 5.23 -20.25 -25.76
CA THR A 344 4.44 -20.85 -24.68
C THR A 344 5.03 -20.48 -23.33
N THR A 345 4.20 -19.93 -22.44
CA THR A 345 4.56 -19.59 -21.06
C THR A 345 3.68 -20.33 -20.07
N TYR A 346 4.02 -20.32 -18.79
CA TYR A 346 3.34 -21.12 -17.78
C TYR A 346 3.09 -20.36 -16.48
N ILE A 347 1.97 -20.66 -15.84
CA ILE A 347 1.66 -20.24 -14.47
C ILE A 347 1.32 -21.49 -13.68
N ARG A 348 1.81 -21.59 -12.44
CA ARG A 348 1.38 -22.60 -11.47
C ARG A 348 0.44 -22.00 -10.45
N TYR A 349 -0.54 -22.79 -10.01
CA TYR A 349 -1.50 -22.44 -8.97
C TYR A 349 -1.49 -23.53 -7.92
N ASP A 350 -1.64 -23.12 -6.67
CA ASP A 350 -1.77 -24.03 -5.54
C ASP A 350 -2.65 -23.41 -4.45
N ASN A 351 -3.07 -24.20 -3.47
CA ASN A 351 -3.62 -23.71 -2.22
C ASN A 351 -4.84 -22.77 -2.39
N VAL A 352 -5.74 -23.11 -3.32
CA VAL A 352 -6.92 -22.30 -3.62
C VAL A 352 -7.93 -22.43 -2.48
N ARG A 353 -8.37 -21.30 -1.95
CA ARG A 353 -9.29 -21.19 -0.82
C ARG A 353 -10.34 -20.13 -1.09
N VAL A 354 -11.58 -20.39 -0.73
CA VAL A 354 -12.61 -19.34 -0.66
C VAL A 354 -13.07 -19.23 0.77
N VAL A 355 -12.98 -18.03 1.33
CA VAL A 355 -13.32 -17.70 2.71
C VAL A 355 -14.54 -16.80 2.71
N ASP A 356 -15.59 -17.21 3.41
CA ASP A 356 -16.78 -16.42 3.69
C ASP A 356 -16.52 -15.46 4.85
N LEU A 357 -16.52 -14.17 4.54
CA LEU A 357 -16.29 -13.06 5.47
C LEU A 357 -17.59 -12.57 6.12
N SER A 358 -18.76 -13.02 5.64
CA SER A 358 -20.09 -12.56 6.07
C SER A 358 -20.44 -12.93 7.53
N LYS A 359 -19.62 -13.78 8.18
CA LYS A 359 -19.81 -14.27 9.56
C LYS A 359 -18.72 -13.82 10.54
N GLY A 360 -17.82 -12.92 10.12
CA GLY A 360 -16.97 -12.18 11.05
C GLY A 360 -17.75 -11.20 11.94
N ASP A 361 -18.98 -10.86 11.54
CA ASP A 361 -19.83 -9.87 12.21
C ASP A 361 -20.79 -10.44 13.29
N ASP A 362 -20.90 -11.77 13.46
CA ASP A 362 -22.02 -12.40 14.20
C ASP A 362 -21.66 -13.03 15.56
N LEU A 363 -20.54 -12.64 16.17
CA LEU A 363 -20.30 -12.84 17.61
C LEU A 363 -19.72 -11.57 18.23
N ILE A 364 -20.58 -10.63 18.60
CA ILE A 364 -20.60 -9.92 19.90
C ILE A 364 -21.98 -9.23 20.05
N SER A 365 -22.82 -9.75 20.95
CA SER A 365 -23.92 -9.01 21.58
C SER A 365 -23.34 -7.96 22.54
N PRO A 366 -24.07 -6.87 22.86
CA PRO A 366 -23.50 -5.57 23.21
C PRO A 366 -22.57 -5.69 24.42
N VAL A 367 -21.28 -5.61 24.15
CA VAL A 367 -20.28 -5.32 25.17
C VAL A 367 -20.36 -3.81 25.38
N ASP A 368 -20.52 -3.40 26.64
CA ASP A 368 -20.29 -2.03 27.09
C ASP A 368 -19.12 -1.40 26.32
N PRO A 369 -19.17 -0.11 25.96
CA PRO A 369 -18.24 0.50 25.01
C PRO A 369 -16.82 0.06 25.34
N VAL A 370 -16.29 -0.83 24.49
CA VAL A 370 -14.89 -1.21 24.54
C VAL A 370 -14.17 0.07 24.18
N GLU A 371 -13.57 0.66 25.20
CA GLU A 371 -12.60 1.73 25.09
C GLU A 371 -11.69 1.39 23.91
N PRO A 372 -11.47 2.31 22.95
CA PRO A 372 -10.72 2.03 21.74
C PRO A 372 -9.41 1.33 22.12
N PRO A 373 -8.92 0.38 21.30
CA PRO A 373 -7.62 -0.22 21.56
C PRO A 373 -6.66 0.92 21.87
N GLU A 374 -6.02 0.86 23.04
CA GLU A 374 -4.97 1.81 23.41
C GLU A 374 -4.12 2.00 22.16
N PRO A 375 -3.99 3.24 21.65
CA PRO A 375 -3.40 3.49 20.35
C PRO A 375 -2.07 2.74 20.31
N SER A 376 -1.91 1.87 19.31
CA SER A 376 -0.56 1.47 18.92
C SER A 376 0.22 2.78 18.81
N GLU A 377 1.32 2.91 19.56
CA GLU A 377 2.04 4.17 19.66
C GLU A 377 2.23 4.77 18.26
N GLY A 378 1.50 5.86 17.94
CA GLY A 378 1.69 6.63 16.71
C GLY A 378 0.50 6.74 15.75
N VAL A 379 -0.62 6.03 15.90
CA VAL A 379 -1.77 6.24 14.99
C VAL A 379 -2.79 7.21 15.59
N ALA A 380 -3.03 8.34 14.91
CA ALA A 380 -4.12 9.27 15.24
C ALA A 380 -4.98 9.54 14.00
N TYR A 381 -6.30 9.50 14.18
CA TYR A 381 -7.28 9.71 13.11
C TYR A 381 -8.30 10.77 13.52
N TYR A 382 -8.58 11.68 12.61
CA TYR A 382 -9.34 12.90 12.84
C TYR A 382 -10.27 13.17 11.64
N ASN A 383 -11.58 13.07 11.86
CA ASN A 383 -12.62 13.37 10.86
C ASN A 383 -13.71 14.29 11.42
N MET A 384 -14.65 14.70 10.56
CA MET A 384 -15.72 15.65 10.92
C MET A 384 -17.09 14.99 11.11
N ASP A 385 -17.22 13.68 10.93
CA ASP A 385 -18.52 12.99 10.84
C ASP A 385 -19.35 13.11 12.12
N ASN A 386 -18.68 13.14 13.27
CA ASN A 386 -19.31 13.23 14.59
C ASN A 386 -19.68 14.67 15.00
N LEU A 387 -19.34 15.67 14.18
CA LEU A 387 -19.70 17.06 14.45
C LEU A 387 -21.10 17.38 13.94
N ASN A 388 -21.77 18.33 14.60
CA ASN A 388 -23.00 18.88 14.06
C ASN A 388 -22.69 19.67 12.79
N SER A 389 -23.47 19.45 11.73
CA SER A 389 -23.43 20.28 10.52
C SER A 389 -23.73 21.73 10.88
N GLY A 390 -23.06 22.67 10.19
CA GLY A 390 -23.20 24.09 10.43
C GLY A 390 -21.95 24.76 11.01
N PHE A 391 -22.14 25.96 11.58
CA PHE A 391 -21.06 26.71 12.22
C PHE A 391 -20.78 26.17 13.63
N PRO A 392 -19.60 25.60 13.88
CA PRO A 392 -19.25 25.08 15.18
C PRO A 392 -19.00 26.22 16.17
N THR A 393 -19.50 26.09 17.39
CA THR A 393 -19.07 26.95 18.49
C THR A 393 -17.61 26.66 18.85
N LYS A 394 -16.94 27.63 19.49
CA LYS A 394 -15.59 27.41 20.06
C LYS A 394 -15.53 26.18 20.96
N LYS A 395 -16.59 25.95 21.74
CA LYS A 395 -16.66 24.84 22.69
C LYS A 395 -16.75 23.50 21.97
N GLU A 396 -17.63 23.39 20.97
CA GLU A 396 -17.74 22.17 20.15
C GLU A 396 -16.40 21.87 19.47
N TRP A 397 -15.76 22.87 18.86
CA TRP A 397 -14.47 22.69 18.19
C TRP A 397 -13.36 22.27 19.15
N VAL A 398 -13.24 22.96 20.29
CA VAL A 398 -12.22 22.64 21.30
C VAL A 398 -12.41 21.25 21.87
N ASN A 399 -13.66 20.83 22.08
CA ASN A 399 -13.96 19.49 22.58
C ASN A 399 -13.63 18.40 21.55
N ALA A 400 -13.96 18.64 20.28
CA ALA A 400 -13.71 17.69 19.19
C ALA A 400 -12.21 17.42 18.97
N TRP A 401 -11.38 18.45 19.15
CA TRP A 401 -9.93 18.37 18.92
C TRP A 401 -9.13 18.46 20.22
N SER A 402 -9.69 18.01 21.34
CA SER A 402 -9.00 17.98 22.64
C SER A 402 -7.68 17.20 22.53
N PRO A 403 -6.57 17.65 23.15
CA PRO A 403 -6.43 18.75 24.11
C PRO A 403 -6.21 20.15 23.51
N THR A 404 -6.68 20.44 22.28
CA THR A 404 -6.63 21.82 21.77
C THR A 404 -7.32 22.79 22.73
N LYS A 405 -6.77 23.99 22.88
CA LYS A 405 -7.36 25.08 23.69
C LYS A 405 -7.61 26.33 22.88
N TRP A 406 -7.25 26.30 21.60
CA TRP A 406 -7.23 27.44 20.72
C TRP A 406 -7.68 27.03 19.32
N VAL A 407 -8.60 27.83 18.80
CA VAL A 407 -9.04 27.81 17.42
C VAL A 407 -9.25 29.26 16.98
N ASN A 408 -8.90 29.52 15.73
CA ASN A 408 -9.28 30.69 14.97
C ASN A 408 -10.06 30.22 13.74
N GLY A 409 -11.11 30.95 13.36
CA GLY A 409 -11.96 30.67 12.22
C GLY A 409 -13.32 30.14 12.64
N ALA A 410 -13.40 29.29 13.68
CA ALA A 410 -14.68 28.80 14.19
C ALA A 410 -15.57 29.92 14.76
N VAL A 411 -15.02 30.78 15.62
CA VAL A 411 -15.76 31.87 16.28
C VAL A 411 -16.18 32.92 15.25
N GLU A 412 -15.31 33.18 14.27
CA GLU A 412 -15.48 34.14 13.20
C GLU A 412 -16.36 33.61 12.05
N GLN A 413 -16.96 32.42 12.20
CA GLN A 413 -17.79 31.77 11.18
C GLN A 413 -17.08 31.56 9.83
N ARG A 414 -15.76 31.31 9.88
CA ARG A 414 -14.96 30.89 8.73
C ARG A 414 -14.76 29.37 8.64
N LEU A 415 -15.19 28.62 9.65
CA LEU A 415 -15.28 27.17 9.59
C LEU A 415 -16.74 26.75 9.54
N PHE A 416 -17.07 25.86 8.63
CA PHE A 416 -18.40 25.28 8.50
C PHE A 416 -18.25 23.77 8.35
N VAL A 417 -18.93 22.99 9.19
CA VAL A 417 -19.02 21.54 9.05
C VAL A 417 -20.03 21.27 7.95
N ASP A 418 -19.56 20.72 6.84
CA ASP A 418 -20.30 20.58 5.60
C ASP A 418 -20.71 19.12 5.40
N GLU A 419 -22.01 18.87 5.28
CA GLU A 419 -22.59 17.54 5.03
C GLU A 419 -22.94 17.32 3.55
N ASP A 420 -22.83 18.37 2.72
CA ASP A 420 -23.13 18.29 1.29
C ASP A 420 -21.85 18.11 0.45
N VAL A 421 -20.73 18.64 0.93
CA VAL A 421 -19.43 18.54 0.27
C VAL A 421 -18.45 17.85 1.22
N HIS A 422 -18.29 16.54 1.08
CA HIS A 422 -17.34 15.74 1.84
C HIS A 422 -16.58 14.77 0.93
N TYR A 423 -15.53 14.16 1.47
CA TYR A 423 -14.85 13.07 0.79
C TYR A 423 -15.54 11.76 1.17
N GLY A 424 -15.93 10.93 0.19
CA GLY A 424 -16.67 9.69 0.45
C GLY A 424 -18.19 9.80 0.19
N PRO A 425 -18.94 8.68 0.22
CA PRO A 425 -20.36 8.63 -0.13
C PRO A 425 -21.29 9.18 0.96
N THR A 426 -20.82 9.19 2.20
CA THR A 426 -21.46 9.82 3.34
C THR A 426 -20.36 10.37 4.24
N GLY A 427 -20.68 11.39 5.02
CA GLY A 427 -19.73 11.95 5.98
C GLY A 427 -19.93 13.44 6.13
N LYS A 428 -18.97 14.08 6.75
CA LYS A 428 -18.87 15.54 6.79
C LYS A 428 -17.43 15.92 6.58
N SER A 429 -17.21 17.08 5.97
CA SER A 429 -15.90 17.71 5.92
C SER A 429 -15.90 19.05 6.65
N VAL A 430 -14.73 19.66 6.78
CA VAL A 430 -14.63 21.05 7.25
C VAL A 430 -14.34 21.99 6.07
N ARG A 431 -15.29 22.89 5.80
CA ARG A 431 -15.11 24.00 4.87
C ARG A 431 -14.46 25.19 5.56
N ALA A 432 -13.36 25.67 5.01
CA ALA A 432 -12.71 26.91 5.38
C ALA A 432 -13.09 28.04 4.40
N LEU A 433 -13.53 29.19 4.93
CA LEU A 433 -13.77 30.42 4.19
C LEU A 433 -12.52 31.32 4.20
N TYR A 434 -12.11 31.78 3.03
CA TYR A 434 -11.12 32.82 2.84
C TYR A 434 -11.83 34.08 2.31
N PRO A 435 -12.13 35.08 3.18
CA PRO A 435 -12.92 36.23 2.75
C PRO A 435 -12.18 37.10 1.74
N GLN A 436 -12.94 37.72 0.83
CA GLN A 436 -12.44 38.66 -0.16
C GLN A 436 -11.59 39.76 0.50
N GLY A 437 -10.44 40.06 -0.12
CA GLY A 437 -9.54 41.11 0.36
C GLY A 437 -8.72 40.72 1.59
N LYS A 438 -8.82 39.48 2.10
CA LYS A 438 -8.11 38.99 3.30
C LYS A 438 -7.00 38.01 2.94
N ARG A 439 -5.96 37.94 3.79
CA ARG A 439 -4.73 37.15 3.54
C ARG A 439 -3.90 36.82 4.77
N THR A 440 -4.40 37.09 5.97
CA THR A 440 -3.65 36.82 7.19
C THR A 440 -4.38 35.74 7.95
N SER A 441 -3.66 34.99 8.77
CA SER A 441 -4.32 33.95 9.55
C SER A 441 -5.38 34.50 10.51
N SER A 442 -5.33 35.80 10.88
CA SER A 442 -6.37 36.44 11.69
C SER A 442 -7.67 36.73 10.94
N ASP A 443 -7.62 36.92 9.62
CA ASP A 443 -8.78 37.35 8.82
C ASP A 443 -9.14 36.45 7.64
N SER A 444 -8.37 35.39 7.38
CA SER A 444 -8.55 34.43 6.29
C SER A 444 -8.39 33.00 6.80
N GLY A 445 -9.29 32.10 6.39
CA GLY A 445 -9.27 30.69 6.74
C GLY A 445 -9.33 30.43 8.25
N ALA A 446 -8.56 29.45 8.70
CA ALA A 446 -8.65 28.93 10.07
C ALA A 446 -7.35 28.25 10.53
N GLN A 447 -7.22 28.15 11.86
CA GLN A 447 -6.07 27.51 12.50
C GLN A 447 -6.44 26.85 13.83
N TRP A 448 -5.91 25.65 14.07
CA TRP A 448 -5.87 25.01 15.39
C TRP A 448 -4.77 23.93 15.41
N HIS A 449 -4.49 23.38 16.58
CA HIS A 449 -3.58 22.24 16.74
C HIS A 449 -4.36 20.97 17.02
N MET A 450 -3.95 19.87 16.41
CA MET A 450 -4.44 18.52 16.69
C MET A 450 -3.28 17.75 17.33
N SER A 451 -3.48 17.24 18.54
CA SER A 451 -2.49 16.38 19.20
C SER A 451 -2.22 15.15 18.33
N ILE A 452 -1.04 14.55 18.42
CA ILE A 452 -0.83 13.20 17.87
C ILE A 452 -0.60 12.18 18.99
N ASN A 453 -0.97 12.57 20.21
CA ASN A 453 -0.96 11.74 21.43
C ASN A 453 0.40 11.12 21.75
N GLY A 454 1.47 11.85 21.43
CA GLY A 454 2.83 11.45 21.74
C GLY A 454 3.86 12.43 21.20
N GLU A 455 5.10 11.99 21.26
CA GLU A 455 6.31 12.73 20.94
C GLU A 455 7.19 11.84 20.05
N TYR A 456 7.19 12.12 18.75
CA TYR A 456 7.76 11.21 17.75
C TYR A 456 8.95 11.83 17.03
N GLU A 457 9.84 11.00 16.52
CA GLU A 457 10.93 11.44 15.63
C GLU A 457 10.59 11.25 14.15
N GLU A 458 9.63 10.40 13.83
CA GLU A 458 9.29 10.07 12.44
C GLU A 458 7.79 9.82 12.34
N MET A 459 7.10 10.55 11.47
CA MET A 459 5.65 10.45 11.30
C MET A 459 5.21 10.80 9.88
N TYR A 460 4.17 10.11 9.44
CA TYR A 460 3.36 10.42 8.26
C TYR A 460 2.11 11.19 8.67
N LEU A 461 1.69 12.09 7.79
CA LEU A 461 0.40 12.78 7.84
C LEU A 461 -0.23 12.71 6.45
N SER A 462 -1.48 12.29 6.36
CA SER A 462 -2.30 12.49 5.17
C SER A 462 -3.63 13.16 5.49
N TYR A 463 -4.21 13.80 4.48
CA TYR A 463 -5.56 14.36 4.49
C TYR A 463 -6.05 14.62 3.08
N TRP A 464 -7.37 14.76 2.95
CA TRP A 464 -8.03 15.17 1.72
C TRP A 464 -8.27 16.67 1.69
N VAL A 465 -8.09 17.30 0.53
CA VAL A 465 -8.39 18.71 0.31
C VAL A 465 -9.07 18.93 -1.05
N LYS A 466 -10.17 19.69 -1.07
CA LYS A 466 -10.82 20.15 -2.29
C LYS A 466 -10.90 21.67 -2.31
N PHE A 467 -10.44 22.28 -3.39
CA PHE A 467 -10.63 23.71 -3.64
C PHE A 467 -11.90 23.93 -4.47
N ASP A 468 -12.63 25.01 -4.21
CA ASP A 468 -13.88 25.34 -4.94
C ASP A 468 -13.68 25.46 -6.45
N GLU A 469 -14.76 25.33 -7.25
CA GLU A 469 -14.72 25.12 -8.71
C GLU A 469 -14.00 26.22 -9.50
N ASN A 470 -13.80 27.39 -8.92
CA ASN A 470 -13.08 28.49 -9.56
C ASN A 470 -12.13 29.18 -8.58
N PHE A 471 -11.49 28.39 -7.72
CA PHE A 471 -10.58 28.92 -6.70
C PHE A 471 -9.43 29.71 -7.31
N ASP A 472 -9.33 31.00 -6.97
CA ASP A 472 -8.21 31.84 -7.38
C ASP A 472 -7.04 31.64 -6.41
N PHE A 473 -6.04 30.86 -6.81
CA PHE A 473 -4.86 30.63 -5.98
C PHE A 473 -4.02 31.89 -5.70
N VAL A 474 -4.18 32.95 -6.52
CA VAL A 474 -3.38 34.17 -6.49
C VAL A 474 -1.88 33.83 -6.37
N LEU A 475 -1.18 34.36 -5.37
CA LEU A 475 0.23 34.09 -5.10
C LEU A 475 0.44 32.96 -4.08
N GLY A 476 -0.62 32.41 -3.50
CA GLY A 476 -0.52 31.29 -2.58
C GLY A 476 -1.07 31.50 -1.18
N GLY A 477 -1.10 30.40 -0.44
CA GLY A 477 -1.60 30.30 0.91
C GLY A 477 -1.11 29.03 1.59
N LYS A 478 -1.49 28.83 2.84
CA LYS A 478 -0.96 27.78 3.72
C LYS A 478 -1.93 26.63 3.76
N LEU A 479 -1.42 25.43 3.96
CA LEU A 479 -2.18 24.21 4.17
C LEU A 479 -1.69 23.50 5.44
N PRO A 480 -2.48 22.59 6.01
CA PRO A 480 -2.09 21.78 7.16
C PRO A 480 -0.75 21.07 6.97
N GLY A 481 -0.10 20.73 8.09
CA GLY A 481 1.11 19.93 8.08
C GLY A 481 1.58 19.55 9.48
N LEU A 482 2.63 18.72 9.55
CA LEU A 482 3.22 18.31 10.83
C LEU A 482 3.97 19.46 11.50
N SER A 483 3.92 19.47 12.83
CA SER A 483 4.54 20.48 13.67
C SER A 483 5.00 19.83 14.98
N GLY A 484 5.94 20.50 15.64
CA GLY A 484 6.57 19.93 16.80
C GLY A 484 7.12 20.95 17.77
N SER A 485 7.53 20.45 18.92
CA SER A 485 8.08 21.17 20.07
C SER A 485 8.58 20.12 21.08
N VAL A 486 8.95 20.53 22.29
CA VAL A 486 9.31 19.59 23.37
C VAL A 486 8.17 18.60 23.67
N SER A 487 6.93 19.07 23.75
CA SER A 487 5.72 18.23 23.82
C SER A 487 4.53 18.95 23.20
N PHE A 488 3.34 18.35 23.19
CA PHE A 488 2.12 19.08 22.79
C PHE A 488 1.85 20.30 23.69
N VAL A 489 2.10 20.14 25.01
CA VAL A 489 1.84 21.16 26.03
C VAL A 489 3.00 22.15 26.13
N ASP A 490 4.23 21.64 26.16
CA ASP A 490 5.45 22.45 26.17
C ASP A 490 5.85 22.83 24.74
N ARG A 491 5.49 24.07 24.36
CA ARG A 491 5.75 24.63 23.03
C ARG A 491 7.15 25.25 22.88
N THR A 492 8.07 24.96 23.79
CA THR A 492 9.48 25.40 23.67
C THR A 492 10.08 24.88 22.35
N HIS A 493 10.82 25.76 21.66
CA HIS A 493 11.43 25.53 20.34
C HIS A 493 10.46 25.02 19.27
N GLU A 494 9.21 25.52 19.28
CA GLU A 494 8.21 25.08 18.31
C GLU A 494 8.63 25.32 16.85
N TRP A 495 8.46 24.28 16.04
CA TRP A 495 8.69 24.29 14.60
C TRP A 495 7.44 23.88 13.82
N LYS A 496 7.35 24.28 12.55
CA LYS A 496 6.17 24.07 11.69
C LYS A 496 6.59 23.61 10.30
N GLY A 497 6.29 22.38 9.92
CA GLY A 497 6.44 21.89 8.54
C GLY A 497 5.08 21.85 7.85
N ARG A 498 4.62 23.01 7.39
CA ARG A 498 3.32 23.12 6.69
C ARG A 498 3.49 22.88 5.21
N LEU A 499 2.38 22.67 4.52
CA LEU A 499 2.30 22.78 3.08
C LEU A 499 1.84 24.19 2.67
N MET A 500 2.10 24.58 1.43
CA MET A 500 1.57 25.78 0.79
C MET A 500 1.06 25.45 -0.61
N TRP A 501 -0.03 26.11 -1.00
CA TRP A 501 -0.35 26.28 -2.42
C TRP A 501 0.30 27.56 -2.94
N ARG A 502 0.55 27.58 -4.24
CA ARG A 502 1.16 28.68 -5.00
C ARG A 502 0.33 28.98 -6.24
N GLU A 503 0.82 29.93 -7.03
CA GLU A 503 0.27 30.30 -8.33
C GLU A 503 -0.05 29.04 -9.17
N ALA A 504 -1.26 29.01 -9.74
CA ALA A 504 -1.76 27.88 -10.53
C ALA A 504 -1.75 26.53 -9.78
N GLY A 505 -1.98 26.57 -8.46
CA GLY A 505 -2.17 25.38 -7.62
C GLY A 505 -0.90 24.63 -7.25
N LYS A 506 0.30 25.13 -7.60
CA LYS A 506 1.55 24.39 -7.31
C LYS A 506 1.73 24.17 -5.80
N ALA A 507 2.20 22.98 -5.43
CA ALA A 507 2.49 22.63 -4.04
C ALA A 507 3.97 22.85 -3.68
N GLU A 508 4.21 23.33 -2.46
CA GLU A 508 5.54 23.39 -1.85
C GLU A 508 5.42 23.21 -0.32
N PHE A 509 6.41 22.61 0.32
CA PHE A 509 6.54 22.72 1.77
C PHE A 509 6.91 24.15 2.15
N TYR A 510 6.37 24.63 3.26
CA TYR A 510 6.74 25.88 3.90
C TYR A 510 7.10 25.63 5.35
N THR A 511 8.41 25.53 5.58
CA THR A 511 8.96 25.05 6.84
C THR A 511 9.51 26.20 7.66
N HIS A 512 9.24 26.16 8.97
CA HIS A 512 9.82 27.02 9.99
C HIS A 512 10.48 26.08 10.98
N PHE A 513 11.73 25.72 10.70
CA PHE A 513 12.55 24.88 11.56
C PHE A 513 13.52 25.75 12.37
N ALA A 514 14.26 25.16 13.30
CA ALA A 514 15.06 25.84 14.34
C ALA A 514 15.58 27.25 13.94
N HIS A 515 16.33 27.34 12.84
CA HIS A 515 16.89 28.60 12.35
C HIS A 515 16.58 28.92 10.90
N ASP A 516 15.69 28.16 10.26
CA ASP A 516 15.44 28.29 8.83
C ASP A 516 13.95 28.41 8.50
N ARG A 517 13.68 29.28 7.52
CA ARG A 517 12.36 29.51 6.95
C ARG A 517 12.45 29.29 5.45
N THR A 518 12.24 28.05 5.05
CA THR A 518 12.51 27.63 3.67
C THR A 518 11.26 27.10 2.99
N ARG A 519 11.28 27.23 1.67
CA ARG A 519 10.27 26.70 0.77
C ARG A 519 10.89 25.60 -0.07
N TRP A 520 10.18 24.50 -0.19
CA TRP A 520 10.68 23.30 -0.85
C TRP A 520 9.63 22.83 -1.85
N TRP A 521 9.92 22.99 -3.13
CA TRP A 521 8.97 22.65 -4.18
C TRP A 521 8.65 21.16 -4.17
N TRP A 522 7.40 20.81 -4.41
CA TRP A 522 7.03 19.42 -4.72
C TRP A 522 7.31 19.14 -6.18
N ASN A 523 8.61 19.04 -6.53
CA ASN A 523 9.07 18.79 -7.89
C ASN A 523 10.35 17.96 -8.06
N THR A 524 10.78 17.24 -7.03
CA THR A 524 12.04 16.48 -7.05
C THR A 524 11.96 15.24 -7.94
N GLU A 525 10.76 14.68 -8.08
CA GLU A 525 10.49 13.44 -8.85
C GLU A 525 10.14 13.70 -10.32
N GLY A 526 10.64 14.79 -10.90
CA GLY A 526 10.51 15.08 -12.34
C GLY A 526 9.20 15.75 -12.79
N PHE A 527 8.29 16.08 -11.87
CA PHE A 527 7.08 16.87 -12.17
C PHE A 527 6.73 17.79 -10.99
N GLN A 528 6.12 18.96 -11.27
CA GLN A 528 5.61 19.84 -10.22
C GLN A 528 4.18 19.44 -9.82
N ALA A 529 3.98 19.01 -8.57
CA ALA A 529 2.65 18.74 -8.03
C ALA A 529 1.78 20.00 -8.01
N LYS A 530 0.50 19.85 -8.37
CA LYS A 530 -0.49 20.93 -8.48
C LYS A 530 -1.87 20.48 -8.02
N PHE A 531 -2.50 21.29 -7.18
CA PHE A 531 -3.92 21.22 -6.87
C PHE A 531 -4.74 21.76 -8.04
N ILE A 532 -5.78 21.02 -8.39
CA ILE A 532 -6.75 21.34 -9.43
C ILE A 532 -8.07 21.72 -8.74
N PRO A 533 -8.61 22.91 -9.01
CA PRO A 533 -9.93 23.30 -8.48
C PRO A 533 -11.02 22.30 -8.85
N ASN A 534 -12.05 22.23 -8.02
CA ASN A 534 -13.14 21.26 -8.10
C ASN A 534 -12.75 19.78 -7.94
N GLN A 535 -11.54 19.46 -7.47
CA GLN A 535 -11.11 18.08 -7.29
C GLN A 535 -10.68 17.84 -5.85
N TRP A 536 -11.08 16.70 -5.30
CA TRP A 536 -10.50 16.17 -4.08
C TRP A 536 -9.09 15.68 -4.39
N HIS A 537 -8.12 16.19 -3.65
CA HIS A 537 -6.73 15.77 -3.70
C HIS A 537 -6.31 15.14 -2.38
N HIS A 538 -5.61 14.02 -2.46
CA HIS A 538 -4.99 13.41 -1.28
C HIS A 538 -3.58 13.95 -1.13
N VAL A 539 -3.34 14.61 -0.01
CA VAL A 539 -2.02 15.07 0.40
C VAL A 539 -1.47 14.07 1.39
N GLU A 540 -0.25 13.60 1.15
CA GLU A 540 0.51 12.83 2.14
C GLU A 540 1.91 13.45 2.30
N MET A 541 2.39 13.56 3.54
CA MET A 541 3.74 14.02 3.86
C MET A 541 4.36 13.15 4.94
N HIS A 542 5.68 12.98 4.86
CA HIS A 542 6.47 12.20 5.80
C HIS A 542 7.64 13.02 6.30
N PHE A 543 7.79 13.17 7.61
CA PHE A 543 8.97 13.79 8.23
C PHE A 543 9.66 12.82 9.17
N ARG A 544 10.98 12.66 9.00
CA ARG A 544 11.90 12.07 9.99
C ARG A 544 12.84 13.17 10.48
N LEU A 545 12.81 13.46 11.77
CA LEU A 545 13.66 14.48 12.37
C LEU A 545 15.14 14.10 12.25
N ASN A 546 15.97 15.13 12.16
CA ASN A 546 17.41 14.97 12.15
C ASN A 546 17.96 14.59 13.53
N THR A 547 19.16 14.00 13.54
CA THR A 547 20.02 13.95 14.71
C THR A 547 20.31 15.40 15.14
N PRO A 548 20.11 15.79 16.42
CA PRO A 548 20.29 17.17 16.86
C PRO A 548 21.65 17.75 16.44
N GLY A 549 21.62 18.82 15.64
CA GLY A 549 22.82 19.49 15.12
C GLY A 549 23.32 19.03 13.74
N TYR A 550 22.74 17.97 13.16
CA TYR A 550 23.09 17.45 11.83
C TYR A 550 21.98 17.72 10.81
N THR A 551 22.32 17.71 9.52
CA THR A 551 21.39 17.85 8.39
C THR A 551 21.08 16.48 7.78
N ASP A 552 20.58 15.56 8.60
CA ASP A 552 20.31 14.16 8.23
C ASP A 552 18.82 13.79 8.39
N GLY A 553 17.93 14.77 8.50
CA GLY A 553 16.49 14.58 8.55
C GLY A 553 15.87 14.44 7.16
N LEU A 554 14.71 13.78 7.09
CA LEU A 554 14.00 13.48 5.85
C LEU A 554 12.66 14.21 5.80
N MET A 555 12.32 14.72 4.62
CA MET A 555 11.03 15.28 4.29
C MET A 555 10.58 14.79 2.91
N GLU A 556 9.42 14.15 2.85
CA GLU A 556 8.84 13.62 1.61
C GLU A 556 7.38 14.04 1.47
N GLY A 557 6.91 14.13 0.23
CA GLY A 557 5.54 14.54 -0.08
C GLY A 557 4.97 13.83 -1.30
N TRP A 558 3.71 13.42 -1.22
CA TRP A 558 2.92 12.80 -2.28
C TRP A 558 1.63 13.58 -2.51
N LEU A 559 1.27 13.75 -3.78
CA LEU A 559 -0.04 14.24 -4.19
C LEU A 559 -0.73 13.16 -5.01
N ASP A 560 -1.91 12.72 -4.59
CA ASP A 560 -2.69 11.66 -5.24
C ASP A 560 -1.87 10.38 -5.48
N GLY A 561 -1.12 9.97 -4.44
CA GLY A 561 -0.27 8.78 -4.44
C GLY A 561 1.06 8.90 -5.18
N LYS A 562 1.26 9.99 -5.94
CA LYS A 562 2.50 10.24 -6.68
C LYS A 562 3.48 11.01 -5.81
N LYS A 563 4.66 10.44 -5.57
CA LYS A 563 5.76 11.12 -4.86
C LYS A 563 6.19 12.32 -5.68
N ALA A 564 6.23 13.49 -5.06
CA ALA A 564 6.59 14.75 -5.70
C ALA A 564 7.74 15.47 -4.99
N ALA A 565 7.98 15.17 -3.71
CA ALA A 565 9.06 15.74 -2.92
C ALA A 565 9.86 14.66 -2.20
N TYR A 566 11.18 14.79 -2.21
CA TYR A 566 12.16 14.02 -1.46
C TYR A 566 13.32 14.94 -1.07
N TYR A 567 13.53 15.14 0.22
CA TYR A 567 14.60 15.96 0.78
C TYR A 567 15.19 15.25 1.99
N ASP A 568 16.41 14.76 1.90
CA ASP A 568 17.09 13.91 2.90
C ASP A 568 18.19 14.65 3.71
N GLU A 569 18.37 15.95 3.44
CA GLU A 569 19.31 16.82 4.14
C GLU A 569 18.60 17.95 4.92
N VAL A 570 17.59 17.60 5.71
CA VAL A 570 16.74 18.58 6.42
C VAL A 570 17.13 18.68 7.90
N MET A 571 17.37 19.91 8.38
CA MET A 571 17.62 20.18 9.80
C MET A 571 16.35 20.73 10.47
N PHE A 572 15.62 19.86 11.15
CA PHE A 572 14.42 20.22 11.92
C PHE A 572 14.78 20.87 13.27
N ARG A 573 15.80 20.34 13.96
CA ARG A 573 16.21 20.74 15.31
C ARG A 573 17.73 20.96 15.44
N ALA A 574 18.11 22.01 16.16
CA ALA A 574 19.51 22.35 16.42
C ALA A 574 20.13 21.47 17.54
N ALA A 575 21.46 21.54 17.69
CA ALA A 575 22.19 20.74 18.68
C ALA A 575 21.76 21.03 20.13
N ASP A 576 21.33 22.27 20.40
CA ASP A 576 20.81 22.74 21.69
C ASP A 576 19.29 22.57 21.85
N GLU A 577 18.63 21.94 20.87
CA GLU A 577 17.20 21.61 20.89
C GLU A 577 16.92 20.08 20.83
N PRO A 578 17.66 19.22 21.58
CA PRO A 578 17.58 17.76 21.39
C PRO A 578 16.23 17.14 21.75
N ASN A 579 15.44 17.84 22.57
CA ASN A 579 14.14 17.40 23.05
C ASN A 579 13.00 17.76 22.08
N ASN A 580 13.26 18.46 20.98
CA ASN A 580 12.23 18.75 19.99
C ASN A 580 11.78 17.45 19.29
N LYS A 581 10.46 17.25 19.23
CA LYS A 581 9.78 16.09 18.64
C LYS A 581 8.67 16.55 17.70
N ILE A 582 8.13 15.65 16.90
CA ILE A 582 6.84 15.81 16.21
C ILE A 582 5.75 15.57 17.26
N THR A 583 4.85 16.52 17.45
CA THR A 583 3.89 16.49 18.57
C THR A 583 2.47 16.87 18.20
N LYS A 584 2.25 17.39 16.98
CA LYS A 584 0.94 17.81 16.51
C LYS A 584 0.85 17.90 15.01
N VAL A 585 -0.38 17.82 14.51
CA VAL A 585 -0.73 18.44 13.23
C VAL A 585 -1.09 19.90 13.51
N PHE A 586 -0.50 20.81 12.74
CA PHE A 586 -0.93 22.20 12.72
C PHE A 586 -1.87 22.41 11.54
N PHE A 587 -3.18 22.32 11.79
CA PHE A 587 -4.16 22.75 10.81
C PHE A 587 -4.00 24.26 10.63
N SER A 588 -3.59 24.67 9.44
CA SER A 588 -3.21 26.05 9.17
C SER A 588 -3.53 26.39 7.73
N THR A 589 -4.71 26.95 7.50
CA THR A 589 -5.11 27.35 6.14
C THR A 589 -5.52 28.81 6.07
N PHE A 590 -4.90 29.55 5.17
CA PHE A 590 -5.17 30.97 4.90
C PHE A 590 -4.44 31.38 3.62
N PHE A 591 -5.03 32.27 2.82
CA PHE A 591 -4.26 33.02 1.82
C PHE A 591 -3.12 33.73 2.51
N GLY A 592 -1.94 33.88 1.90
CA GLY A 592 -1.00 34.79 2.55
C GLY A 592 0.38 34.95 1.97
N GLY A 593 0.91 36.11 2.31
CA GLY A 593 2.25 36.62 2.17
C GLY A 593 2.21 38.06 2.71
N SER A 594 3.36 38.63 3.04
CA SER A 594 3.41 39.93 3.72
C SER A 594 3.66 41.12 2.77
N SER A 595 3.91 40.87 1.49
CA SER A 595 4.41 41.90 0.55
C SER A 595 3.34 42.80 -0.08
N GLY A 596 2.08 42.71 0.36
CA GLY A 596 0.99 43.60 -0.08
C GLY A 596 -0.30 42.87 -0.47
N ASP A 597 -1.22 43.61 -1.07
CA ASP A 597 -2.59 43.15 -1.36
C ASP A 597 -2.68 42.15 -2.53
N GLN A 598 -1.59 41.99 -3.28
CA GLN A 598 -1.41 40.94 -4.30
C GLN A 598 -1.49 39.50 -3.75
N TRP A 599 -1.61 39.30 -2.44
CA TRP A 599 -1.85 38.00 -1.82
C TRP A 599 -3.29 37.82 -1.32
N ASN A 600 -4.13 38.85 -1.45
CA ASN A 600 -5.50 38.82 -0.99
C ASN A 600 -6.32 37.87 -1.86
N ALA A 601 -7.24 37.13 -1.25
CA ALA A 601 -8.30 36.46 -1.99
C ALA A 601 -9.08 37.50 -2.80
N THR A 602 -9.29 37.25 -4.10
CA THR A 602 -9.92 38.21 -5.01
C THR A 602 -11.44 38.22 -4.88
N LYS A 603 -12.00 37.16 -4.30
CA LYS A 603 -13.40 36.95 -3.91
C LYS A 603 -13.44 36.11 -2.64
N ASP A 604 -14.62 35.85 -2.10
CA ASP A 604 -14.77 34.81 -1.07
C ASP A 604 -14.43 33.46 -1.71
N GLU A 605 -13.47 32.76 -1.12
CA GLU A 605 -12.98 31.48 -1.61
C GLU A 605 -13.23 30.39 -0.55
N PHE A 606 -13.38 29.15 -1.00
CA PHE A 606 -13.64 28.01 -0.13
C PHE A 606 -12.68 26.84 -0.42
N ALA A 607 -12.30 26.13 0.63
CA ALA A 607 -11.69 24.81 0.51
C ALA A 607 -12.22 23.89 1.60
N TRP A 608 -12.40 22.63 1.26
CA TRP A 608 -12.86 21.57 2.16
C TRP A 608 -11.69 20.67 2.51
N PHE A 609 -11.67 20.18 3.74
CA PHE A 609 -10.65 19.29 4.25
C PHE A 609 -11.31 18.10 4.91
N ASP A 610 -10.76 16.91 4.69
CA ASP A 610 -11.32 15.68 5.23
C ASP A 610 -10.26 14.65 5.64
N GLU A 611 -10.66 13.68 6.46
CA GLU A 611 -9.93 12.42 6.70
C GLU A 611 -8.44 12.59 7.06
N PHE A 612 -8.14 13.24 8.20
CA PHE A 612 -6.76 13.41 8.66
C PHE A 612 -6.26 12.12 9.32
N ILE A 613 -5.23 11.51 8.72
CA ILE A 613 -4.58 10.30 9.22
C ILE A 613 -3.14 10.61 9.59
N ILE A 614 -2.70 10.17 10.76
CA ILE A 614 -1.33 10.28 11.25
C ILE A 614 -0.87 8.86 11.59
N SER A 615 0.31 8.48 11.12
CA SER A 615 0.81 7.10 11.23
C SER A 615 2.34 7.06 11.30
N PRO A 616 2.95 6.10 12.01
CA PRO A 616 4.40 5.87 11.95
C PRO A 616 4.83 5.23 10.63
N ASN A 617 3.87 4.65 9.88
CA ASN A 617 4.08 4.03 8.58
C ASN A 617 3.40 4.82 7.46
N ARG A 618 3.86 4.64 6.22
CA ARG A 618 3.24 5.24 5.03
C ARG A 618 1.74 4.95 4.98
N ILE A 619 0.96 5.98 4.69
CA ILE A 619 -0.52 5.91 4.70
C ILE A 619 -1.03 5.47 3.33
N GLY A 620 -0.42 5.96 2.25
CA GLY A 620 -0.79 5.61 0.89
C GLY A 620 -2.03 6.36 0.39
N TYR A 621 -2.26 6.31 -0.93
CA TYR A 621 -3.37 6.98 -1.59
C TYR A 621 -4.54 6.00 -1.80
N PRO A 622 -5.71 6.24 -1.20
CA PRO A 622 -6.84 5.33 -1.33
C PRO A 622 -7.63 5.49 -2.65
N GLY A 623 -7.16 6.35 -3.58
CA GLY A 623 -7.85 6.65 -4.85
C GLY A 623 -8.82 7.82 -4.75
N PRO A 624 -9.18 8.50 -5.85
CA PRO A 624 -10.14 9.61 -5.82
C PRO A 624 -11.55 9.07 -5.57
N TRP A 625 -12.33 9.81 -4.78
CA TRP A 625 -13.77 9.58 -4.73
C TRP A 625 -14.39 10.11 -6.03
N LEU A 626 -15.08 9.24 -6.77
CA LEU A 626 -15.73 9.58 -8.03
C LEU A 626 -17.23 9.74 -7.75
N ASP A 627 -17.72 10.98 -7.87
CA ASP A 627 -19.14 11.38 -7.72
C ASP A 627 -20.12 10.55 -8.57
#